data_AF-A0A934YQI9-F1
#
_entry.id   AF-A0A934YQI9-F1
#
_cell.length_a   1.000
_cell.length_b   1.000
_cell.length_c   1.000
_cell.angle_alpha   90.00
_cell.angle_beta   90.00
_cell.angle_gamma   90.00
#
_symmetry.space_group_name_H-M   'P 1'
#
loop_
_entity.id
_entity.type
_entity.pdbx_description
1 polymer ?
#
loop_
_entity_poly.entity_id
_entity_poly.type
_entity_poly.pdbx_seq_one_letter_code
_entity_poly.pdbx_strand_id
1 'polypeptide(L)'
;MKRSIFALLLAVPVLTFSLVAGAAERTPAHPKMQFPVAASTFQSHHDARVAKMRTKLEARIVEKKLDAKKAASVRARFEARVVKVQAAIARATADGTVTQAEADEIRAARREGRHGGGRSQARRAGAPKR
;
A
#
# COMPACT_ATOMS: atom_id res chain seq x y z
N MET A 1 30.29 -5.77 52.49
CA MET A 1 29.09 -6.01 53.33
C MET A 1 28.81 -4.76 54.16
N LYS A 2 27.56 -4.26 54.17
CA LYS A 2 26.84 -3.57 55.27
C LYS A 2 25.55 -2.95 54.68
N ARG A 3 24.44 -3.00 55.43
CA ARG A 3 23.08 -2.61 55.01
C ARG A 3 22.54 -1.51 55.93
N SER A 4 21.72 -0.60 55.40
CA SER A 4 20.62 0.16 56.01
C SER A 4 19.79 0.71 54.84
N ILE A 5 18.48 0.49 54.64
CA ILE A 5 17.29 0.28 55.51
C ILE A 5 16.80 1.59 56.16
N PHE A 6 15.46 1.81 56.08
CA PHE A 6 14.71 3.06 56.33
C PHE A 6 14.93 4.12 55.22
N ALA A 7 13.97 4.94 54.76
CA ALA A 7 12.55 5.23 55.10
C ALA A 7 11.87 5.98 53.90
N LEU A 8 10.55 6.23 53.76
CA LEU A 8 9.31 5.66 54.34
C LEU A 8 8.06 6.37 53.71
N LEU A 9 7.03 5.58 53.27
CA LEU A 9 5.62 6.00 53.02
C LEU A 9 5.24 6.95 51.84
N LEU A 10 3.93 6.94 51.52
CA LEU A 10 3.12 7.86 50.66
C LEU A 10 3.35 7.77 49.13
N ALA A 11 2.34 7.83 48.25
CA ALA A 11 0.88 7.73 48.40
C ALA A 11 0.20 7.29 47.08
N VAL A 12 -0.96 6.63 47.17
CA VAL A 12 -1.91 6.33 46.09
C VAL A 12 -2.92 7.51 46.06
N PRO A 13 -3.38 8.09 44.91
CA PRO A 13 -4.53 7.48 44.21
C PRO A 13 -4.83 7.83 42.73
N VAL A 14 -5.85 7.12 42.22
CA VAL A 14 -6.71 7.36 41.03
C VAL A 14 -6.07 7.43 39.63
N LEU A 15 -6.07 6.27 38.95
CA LEU A 15 -6.14 6.23 37.48
C LEU A 15 -7.59 6.51 37.04
N THR A 16 -7.89 7.75 36.66
CA THR A 16 -9.14 8.12 35.98
C THR A 16 -9.13 7.54 34.57
N PHE A 17 -9.77 6.38 34.40
CA PHE A 17 -9.93 5.75 33.09
C PHE A 17 -10.98 6.52 32.27
N SER A 18 -10.57 7.62 31.62
CA SER A 18 -11.43 8.40 30.74
C SER A 18 -11.93 7.53 29.59
N LEU A 19 -13.21 7.21 29.62
CA LEU A 19 -13.90 6.44 28.59
C LEU A 19 -14.04 7.32 27.34
N VAL A 20 -12.97 7.39 26.54
CA VAL A 20 -13.00 7.97 25.20
C VAL A 20 -13.85 7.04 24.33
N ALA A 21 -15.12 7.42 24.19
CA ALA A 21 -15.98 6.98 23.11
C ALA A 21 -15.44 7.55 21.78
N GLY A 22 -14.27 7.05 21.36
CA GLY A 22 -13.67 7.30 20.07
C GLY A 22 -14.58 6.70 19.02
N ALA A 23 -15.36 7.56 18.36
CA ALA A 23 -16.13 7.19 17.19
C ALA A 23 -15.25 6.36 16.24
N ALA A 24 -15.80 5.30 15.65
CA ALA A 24 -15.09 4.44 14.73
C ALA A 24 -14.48 5.26 13.59
N GLU A 25 -13.20 5.60 13.72
CA GLU A 25 -12.46 6.28 12.68
C GLU A 25 -12.54 5.39 11.44
N ARG A 26 -13.23 5.91 10.43
CA ARG A 26 -13.11 5.40 9.06
C ARG A 26 -11.70 5.72 8.61
N THR A 27 -10.76 4.85 8.99
CA THR A 27 -9.33 4.97 8.71
C THR A 27 -9.16 5.44 7.27
N PRO A 28 -8.56 6.62 7.04
CA PRO A 28 -8.56 7.22 5.73
C PRO A 28 -7.87 6.29 4.73
N ALA A 29 -8.51 6.10 3.58
CA ALA A 29 -8.12 5.12 2.59
C ALA A 29 -6.65 5.28 2.18
N HIS A 30 -5.82 4.33 2.60
CA HIS A 30 -4.37 4.14 2.35
C HIS A 30 -3.51 5.43 2.39
N PRO A 31 -2.50 5.54 3.28
CA PRO A 31 -1.64 6.72 3.33
C PRO A 31 -1.10 7.05 1.94
N LYS A 32 -1.50 8.21 1.43
CA LYS A 32 -1.08 8.69 0.12
C LYS A 32 0.40 9.03 0.23
N MET A 33 1.24 8.45 -0.61
CA MET A 33 2.62 8.92 -0.75
C MET A 33 2.58 10.42 -1.05
N GLN A 34 3.25 11.21 -0.22
CA GLN A 34 3.42 12.64 -0.44
C GLN A 34 4.52 12.79 -1.48
N PHE A 35 4.20 13.42 -2.62
CA PHE A 35 5.13 13.61 -3.73
C PHE A 35 5.76 15.01 -3.66
N PRO A 36 7.00 15.19 -4.17
CA PRO A 36 7.88 14.18 -4.76
C PRO A 36 8.46 13.21 -3.71
N VAL A 37 8.75 11.98 -4.12
CA VAL A 37 9.44 10.98 -3.29
C VAL A 37 10.80 10.61 -3.87
N ALA A 38 11.76 10.24 -3.03
CA ALA A 38 13.02 9.67 -3.50
C ALA A 38 12.80 8.39 -4.33
N ALA A 39 13.58 8.23 -5.41
CA ALA A 39 13.54 7.07 -6.28
C ALA A 39 13.65 5.73 -5.54
N SER A 40 14.57 5.65 -4.58
CA SER A 40 14.80 4.47 -3.73
C SER A 40 13.58 4.10 -2.88
N THR A 41 12.87 5.09 -2.35
CA THR A 41 11.61 4.91 -1.59
C THR A 41 10.49 4.40 -2.50
N PHE A 42 10.35 4.97 -3.70
CA PHE A 42 9.35 4.51 -4.66
C PHE A 42 9.63 3.08 -5.14
N GLN A 43 10.89 2.76 -5.45
CA GLN A 43 11.33 1.42 -5.83
C GLN A 43 11.07 0.41 -4.72
N SER A 44 11.41 0.73 -3.48
CA SER A 44 11.14 -0.13 -2.31
C SER A 44 9.63 -0.40 -2.13
N HIS A 45 8.79 0.62 -2.30
CA HIS A 45 7.33 0.46 -2.29
C HIS A 45 6.81 -0.38 -3.46
N HIS A 46 7.42 -0.25 -4.64
CA HIS A 46 7.09 -1.08 -5.79
C HIS A 46 7.42 -2.55 -5.53
N ASP A 47 8.63 -2.85 -5.05
CA ASP A 47 9.11 -4.22 -4.89
C ASP A 47 8.40 -4.95 -3.74
N ALA A 48 8.14 -4.26 -2.62
CA ALA A 48 7.25 -4.76 -1.57
C ALA A 48 5.84 -5.08 -2.11
N ARG A 49 5.35 -4.31 -3.09
CA ARG A 49 4.07 -4.57 -3.75
C ARG A 49 4.15 -5.72 -4.74
N VAL A 50 5.25 -5.88 -5.49
CA VAL A 50 5.48 -7.04 -6.37
C VAL A 50 5.52 -8.32 -5.55
N ALA A 51 6.30 -8.37 -4.47
CA ALA A 51 6.36 -9.51 -3.55
C ALA A 51 4.96 -9.89 -3.02
N LYS A 52 4.20 -8.91 -2.52
CA LYS A 52 2.81 -9.11 -2.04
C LYS A 52 1.82 -9.53 -3.14
N MET A 53 2.09 -9.22 -4.41
CA MET A 53 1.28 -9.70 -5.53
C MET A 53 1.70 -11.10 -5.97
N ARG A 54 3.00 -11.45 -5.95
CA ARG A 54 3.50 -12.80 -6.25
C ARG A 54 2.99 -13.81 -5.24
N THR A 55 3.05 -13.52 -3.93
CA THR A 55 2.47 -14.42 -2.91
C THR A 55 0.96 -14.64 -3.09
N LYS A 56 0.20 -13.59 -3.41
CA LYS A 56 -1.23 -13.72 -3.76
C LYS A 56 -1.50 -14.44 -5.08
N LEU A 57 -0.56 -14.42 -6.02
CA LEU A 57 -0.65 -15.14 -7.29
C LEU A 57 -0.52 -16.64 -7.03
N GLU A 58 0.53 -17.04 -6.31
CA GLU A 58 0.78 -18.44 -5.96
C GLU A 58 -0.31 -19.02 -5.06
N ALA A 59 -0.77 -18.26 -4.05
CA ALA A 59 -1.93 -18.64 -3.24
C ALA A 59 -3.18 -18.91 -4.12
N ARG A 60 -3.42 -18.09 -5.15
CA ARG A 60 -4.54 -18.30 -6.09
C ARG A 60 -4.33 -19.47 -7.05
N ILE A 61 -3.09 -19.73 -7.47
CA ILE A 61 -2.74 -20.92 -8.28
C ILE A 61 -3.10 -22.20 -7.51
N VAL A 62 -2.74 -22.26 -6.22
CA VAL A 62 -3.07 -23.38 -5.32
C VAL A 62 -4.58 -23.43 -5.01
N GLU A 63 -5.19 -22.32 -4.57
CA GLU A 63 -6.61 -22.23 -4.22
C GLU A 63 -7.53 -22.64 -5.38
N LYS A 64 -7.20 -22.22 -6.61
CA LYS A 64 -7.97 -22.57 -7.82
C LYS A 64 -7.49 -23.84 -8.51
N LYS A 65 -6.52 -24.57 -7.93
CA LYS A 65 -5.92 -25.79 -8.47
C LYS A 65 -5.60 -25.67 -9.96
N LEU A 66 -4.98 -24.55 -10.36
CA LEU A 66 -4.69 -24.30 -11.77
C LEU A 66 -3.69 -25.33 -12.29
N ASP A 67 -3.98 -25.90 -13.46
CA ASP A 67 -3.06 -26.79 -14.15
C ASP A 67 -1.72 -26.08 -14.45
N ALA A 68 -0.65 -26.87 -14.59
CA ALA A 68 0.70 -26.34 -14.75
C ALA A 68 0.84 -25.36 -15.93
N LYS A 69 0.09 -25.58 -17.03
CA LYS A 69 0.13 -24.73 -18.23
C LYS A 69 -0.55 -23.37 -17.98
N LYS A 70 -1.72 -23.36 -17.32
CA LYS A 70 -2.38 -22.11 -16.87
C LYS A 70 -1.58 -21.40 -15.80
N ALA A 71 -1.02 -22.11 -14.82
CA ALA A 71 -0.15 -21.54 -13.79
C ALA A 71 1.08 -20.85 -14.40
N ALA A 72 1.78 -21.50 -15.32
CA ALA A 72 2.90 -20.92 -16.05
C ALA A 72 2.49 -19.66 -16.86
N SER A 73 1.36 -19.71 -17.57
CA SER A 73 0.84 -18.55 -18.32
C SER A 73 0.48 -17.38 -17.40
N VAL A 74 -0.11 -17.65 -16.23
CA VAL A 74 -0.46 -16.64 -15.21
C VAL A 74 0.79 -16.01 -14.60
N ARG A 75 1.83 -16.80 -14.29
CA ARG A 75 3.14 -16.30 -13.85
C ARG A 75 3.81 -15.45 -14.92
N ALA A 76 3.89 -15.92 -16.17
CA ALA A 76 4.49 -15.17 -17.28
C ALA A 76 3.77 -13.82 -17.52
N ARG A 77 2.44 -13.79 -17.47
CA ARG A 77 1.64 -12.55 -17.54
C ARG A 77 1.86 -11.61 -16.35
N PHE A 78 2.22 -12.13 -15.18
CA PHE A 78 2.59 -11.32 -14.03
C PHE A 78 3.99 -10.71 -14.22
N GLU A 79 5.00 -11.52 -14.53
CA GLU A 79 6.38 -11.06 -14.77
C GLU A 79 6.45 -10.03 -15.91
N ALA A 80 5.78 -10.27 -17.04
CA ALA A 80 5.71 -9.30 -18.14
C ALA A 80 5.12 -7.94 -17.73
N ARG A 81 4.23 -7.89 -16.73
CA ARG A 81 3.70 -6.64 -16.17
C ARG A 81 4.65 -6.02 -15.13
N VAL A 82 5.43 -6.82 -14.39
CA VAL A 82 6.49 -6.32 -13.51
C VAL A 82 7.58 -5.63 -14.34
N VAL A 83 8.07 -6.28 -15.40
CA VAL A 83 9.10 -5.72 -16.30
C VAL A 83 8.66 -4.40 -16.93
N LYS A 84 7.43 -4.30 -17.45
CA LYS A 84 6.89 -3.03 -17.97
C LYS A 84 6.87 -1.91 -16.94
N VAL A 85 6.49 -2.21 -15.70
CA VAL A 85 6.42 -1.21 -14.62
C VAL A 85 7.82 -0.83 -14.13
N GLN A 86 8.75 -1.78 -14.01
CA GLN A 86 10.16 -1.50 -13.70
C GLN A 86 10.83 -0.63 -14.76
N ALA A 87 10.56 -0.86 -16.05
CA ALA A 87 11.08 -0.01 -17.14
C ALA A 87 10.51 1.42 -17.08
N ALA A 88 9.26 1.59 -16.66
CA ALA A 88 8.66 2.92 -16.43
C ALA A 88 9.26 3.61 -15.19
N ILE A 89 9.50 2.86 -14.10
CA ILE A 89 10.19 3.40 -12.91
C ILE A 89 11.60 3.84 -13.26
N ALA A 90 12.40 3.01 -13.93
CA ALA A 90 13.77 3.33 -14.31
C ALA A 90 13.90 4.65 -15.09
N ARG A 91 12.89 4.98 -15.92
CA ARG A 91 12.78 6.28 -16.62
C ARG A 91 12.45 7.42 -15.65
N ALA A 92 11.39 7.26 -14.85
CA ALA A 92 10.95 8.25 -13.86
C ALA A 92 11.93 8.45 -12.67
N THR A 93 12.93 7.60 -12.52
CA THR A 93 13.97 7.72 -11.49
C THR A 93 15.28 8.32 -12.01
N ALA A 94 15.35 8.72 -13.29
CA ALA A 94 16.54 9.33 -13.86
C ALA A 94 16.98 10.58 -13.09
N ASP A 95 16.01 11.40 -12.67
CA ASP A 95 16.24 12.63 -11.89
C ASP A 95 16.29 12.40 -10.37
N GLY A 96 16.43 11.14 -9.92
CA GLY A 96 16.57 10.76 -8.51
C GLY A 96 15.32 10.90 -7.63
N THR A 97 14.28 11.58 -8.11
CA THR A 97 12.97 11.69 -7.45
C THR A 97 11.85 11.32 -8.42
N VAL A 98 10.74 10.82 -7.88
CA VAL A 98 9.52 10.50 -8.66
C VAL A 98 8.45 11.50 -8.24
N THR A 99 7.89 12.23 -9.21
CA THR A 99 6.78 13.17 -9.02
C THR A 99 5.43 12.44 -9.01
N GLN A 100 4.34 13.17 -8.69
CA GLN A 100 3.00 12.59 -8.75
C GLN A 100 2.60 12.20 -10.18
N ALA A 101 2.97 13.00 -11.19
CA ALA A 101 2.61 12.76 -12.58
C ALA A 101 3.22 11.44 -13.08
N GLU A 102 4.53 11.27 -12.92
CA GLU A 102 5.24 10.04 -13.30
C GLU A 102 4.72 8.82 -12.52
N ALA A 103 4.44 8.99 -11.22
CA ALA A 103 3.81 7.94 -10.43
C ALA A 103 2.42 7.54 -10.94
N ASP A 104 1.65 8.48 -11.51
CA ASP A 104 0.36 8.21 -12.15
C ASP A 104 0.49 7.60 -13.55
N GLU A 105 1.53 7.94 -14.32
CA GLU A 105 1.89 7.23 -15.56
C GLU A 105 2.32 5.78 -15.31
N ILE A 106 3.17 5.53 -14.32
CA ILE A 106 3.56 4.19 -13.86
C ILE A 106 2.31 3.39 -13.43
N ARG A 107 1.32 4.05 -12.79
CA ARG A 107 0.03 3.44 -12.45
C ARG A 107 -0.86 3.21 -13.69
N ALA A 108 -0.77 4.04 -14.72
CA ALA A 108 -1.50 3.90 -15.98
C ALA A 108 -0.98 2.72 -16.81
N ALA A 109 0.35 2.60 -16.98
CA ALA A 109 1.01 1.45 -17.60
C ALA A 109 0.65 0.11 -16.92
N ARG A 110 0.37 0.14 -15.61
CA ARG A 110 -0.14 -1.02 -14.86
C ARG A 110 -1.62 -1.32 -15.12
N ARG A 111 -2.43 -0.34 -15.55
CA ARG A 111 -3.87 -0.46 -15.84
C ARG A 111 -4.18 -0.77 -17.31
N GLU A 112 -3.29 -0.45 -18.22
CA GLU A 112 -3.41 -0.82 -19.63
C GLU A 112 -3.62 -2.34 -19.75
N GLY A 113 -4.74 -2.75 -20.38
CA GLY A 113 -5.23 -4.13 -20.35
C GLY A 113 -6.24 -4.48 -19.23
N ARG A 114 -6.74 -3.51 -18.45
CA ARG A 114 -7.91 -3.65 -17.57
C ARG A 114 -9.07 -2.75 -18.01
N HIS A 115 -9.81 -3.17 -19.03
CA HIS A 115 -11.16 -2.65 -19.26
C HIS A 115 -12.08 -3.10 -18.10
N GLY A 116 -12.81 -2.16 -17.51
CA GLY A 116 -13.72 -2.39 -16.38
C GLY A 116 -13.27 -1.74 -15.08
N GLY A 117 -13.85 -0.57 -14.76
CA GLY A 117 -13.54 0.15 -13.52
C GLY A 117 -13.96 1.63 -13.46
N GLY A 118 -14.62 2.16 -14.48
CA GLY A 118 -15.18 3.52 -14.46
C GLY A 118 -16.37 3.64 -13.50
N ARG A 119 -16.10 3.86 -12.21
CA ARG A 119 -17.15 4.17 -11.21
C ARG A 119 -16.76 5.23 -10.17
N SER A 120 -15.66 5.96 -10.41
CA SER A 120 -15.14 6.99 -9.49
C SER A 120 -15.20 8.44 -9.99
N GLN A 121 -15.46 8.70 -11.28
CA GLN A 121 -15.62 10.07 -11.80
C GLN A 121 -17.09 10.56 -11.78
N ALA A 122 -18.07 9.69 -12.02
CA ALA A 122 -19.50 10.04 -12.10
C ALA A 122 -20.14 10.57 -10.79
N ARG A 123 -19.40 10.60 -9.66
CA ARG A 123 -19.87 11.15 -8.38
C ARG A 123 -19.28 12.53 -8.03
N ARG A 124 -18.45 13.11 -8.91
CA ARG A 124 -17.83 14.44 -8.70
C ARG A 124 -18.39 15.54 -9.60
N ALA A 125 -19.22 15.20 -10.59
CA ALA A 125 -19.86 16.16 -11.48
C ALA A 125 -21.40 16.06 -11.37
N GLY A 126 -22.01 17.11 -10.80
CA GLY A 126 -23.41 17.47 -11.02
C GLY A 126 -24.51 16.46 -10.63
N ALA A 127 -24.97 16.53 -9.39
CA ALA A 127 -26.34 16.15 -9.04
C ALA A 127 -27.02 17.33 -8.32
N PRO A 128 -27.60 18.29 -9.05
CA PRO A 128 -28.47 19.28 -8.44
C PRO A 128 -29.72 18.59 -7.91
N LYS A 129 -30.06 18.84 -6.64
CA LYS A 129 -31.34 18.38 -6.07
C LYS A 129 -32.50 19.15 -6.72
N ARG A 130 -33.45 18.42 -7.28
CA ARG A 130 -34.88 18.78 -7.33
C ARG A 130 -35.68 17.49 -7.13
#